data_AF-A0A1X1D4B2-F1
#
_entry.id   AF-A0A1X1D4B2-F1
#
_cell.length_a   1.000
_cell.length_b   1.000
_cell.length_c   1.000
_cell.angle_alpha   90.00
_cell.angle_beta   90.00
_cell.angle_gamma   90.00
#
_symmetry.space_group_name_H-M   'P 1'
#
loop_
_entity.id
_entity.type
_entity.pdbx_description
1 polymer ?
#
loop_
_entity_poly.entity_id
_entity_poly.type
_entity_poly.pdbx_seq_one_letter_code
_entity_poly.pdbx_strand_id
1 'polypeptide(L)'
;MDVNDEIIQLGEGLKGRLEPSLIDFALGYITHVEAILAFETLCDYIADYNVKLRKDEYEKIINTATKFGLSIDIRYTYINPERHQN
;
A
#
# COMPACT_ATOMS: atom_id res chain seq x y z
N MET A 1 6.80 -2.11 15.80
CA MET A 1 6.57 -3.13 14.76
C MET A 1 7.65 -2.97 13.72
N ASP A 2 8.08 -4.07 13.10
CA ASP A 2 8.95 -4.01 11.94
C ASP A 2 8.18 -3.38 10.77
N VAL A 3 8.85 -2.63 9.90
CA VAL A 3 8.23 -2.03 8.71
C VAL A 3 7.70 -3.11 7.76
N ASN A 4 8.35 -4.27 7.74
CA ASN A 4 7.87 -5.45 7.00
C ASN A 4 6.51 -5.93 7.52
N ASP A 5 6.33 -5.99 8.85
CA ASP A 5 5.06 -6.38 9.46
C ASP A 5 3.93 -5.42 9.08
N GLU A 6 4.23 -4.12 8.99
CA GLU A 6 3.26 -3.10 8.59
C GLU A 6 2.81 -3.28 7.13
N ILE A 7 3.75 -3.60 6.23
CA ILE A 7 3.45 -3.88 4.82
C ILE A 7 2.64 -5.18 4.68
N ILE A 8 3.01 -6.23 5.41
CA ILE A 8 2.26 -7.49 5.43
C ILE A 8 0.83 -7.24 5.92
N GLN A 9 0.65 -6.53 7.03
CA GLN A 9 -0.69 -6.21 7.55
C GLN A 9 -1.51 -5.35 6.59
N LEU A 10 -0.88 -4.43 5.86
CA LEU A 10 -1.54 -3.67 4.81
C LEU A 10 -2.04 -4.60 3.69
N GLY A 11 -1.17 -5.46 3.15
CA GLY A 11 -1.51 -6.43 2.11
C GLY A 11 -2.64 -7.37 2.54
N GLU A 12 -2.53 -7.95 3.73
CA GLU A 12 -3.57 -8.82 4.31
C GLU A 12 -4.92 -8.10 4.47
N GLY A 13 -4.89 -6.82 4.87
CA GLY A 13 -6.10 -6.00 4.98
C GLY A 13 -6.82 -5.77 3.65
N LEU A 14 -6.11 -5.90 2.52
CA LEU A 14 -6.67 -5.73 1.17
C LEU A 14 -7.29 -7.02 0.60
N LYS A 15 -7.16 -8.17 1.28
CA LYS A 15 -7.78 -9.43 0.84
C LYS A 15 -9.29 -9.28 0.70
N GLY A 16 -9.84 -9.84 -0.37
CA GLY A 16 -11.25 -9.69 -0.76
C GLY A 16 -11.57 -8.39 -1.50
N ARG A 17 -10.62 -7.46 -1.62
CA ARG A 17 -10.70 -6.26 -2.49
C ARG A 17 -9.63 -6.24 -3.57
N LEU A 18 -8.50 -6.91 -3.33
CA LEU A 18 -7.44 -7.16 -4.30
C LEU A 18 -7.24 -8.67 -4.46
N GLU A 19 -6.92 -9.12 -5.67
CA GLU A 19 -6.66 -10.52 -5.96
C GLU A 19 -5.49 -11.05 -5.10
N PRO A 20 -5.63 -12.21 -4.43
CA PRO A 20 -4.60 -12.73 -3.54
C PRO A 20 -3.24 -12.89 -4.20
N SER A 21 -3.18 -13.29 -5.47
CA SER A 21 -1.93 -13.46 -6.21
C SER A 21 -1.14 -12.16 -6.38
N LEU A 22 -1.83 -11.01 -6.47
CA LEU A 22 -1.18 -9.70 -6.53
C LEU A 22 -0.58 -9.32 -5.18
N ILE A 23 -1.32 -9.59 -4.10
CA ILE A 23 -0.83 -9.37 -2.73
C ILE A 23 0.40 -10.23 -2.48
N ASP A 24 0.32 -11.53 -2.78
CA ASP A 24 1.43 -12.48 -2.59
C ASP A 24 2.66 -12.08 -3.41
N PHE A 25 2.45 -11.65 -4.66
CA PHE A 25 3.53 -11.15 -5.51
C PHE A 25 4.22 -9.92 -4.89
N ALA A 26 3.45 -8.91 -4.48
CA ALA A 26 4.02 -7.68 -3.89
C ALA A 26 4.73 -7.97 -2.56
N LEU A 27 4.16 -8.81 -1.69
CA LEU A 27 4.78 -9.18 -0.42
C LEU A 27 6.03 -10.05 -0.60
N GLY A 28 6.15 -10.77 -1.73
CA GLY A 28 7.34 -11.54 -2.08
C GLY A 28 8.63 -10.71 -2.08
N TYR A 29 8.57 -9.43 -2.44
CA TYR A 29 9.72 -8.52 -2.42
C TYR A 29 10.33 -8.33 -1.02
N ILE A 30 9.56 -8.50 0.06
CA ILE A 30 10.08 -8.45 1.43
C ILE A 30 11.13 -9.55 1.65
N THR A 31 10.91 -10.75 1.11
CA THR A 31 11.86 -11.87 1.23
C THR A 31 13.18 -11.62 0.49
N HIS A 32 13.19 -10.65 -0.43
CA HIS A 32 14.36 -10.20 -1.16
C HIS A 32 14.98 -8.92 -0.55
N VAL A 33 14.55 -8.51 0.65
CA VAL A 33 15.01 -7.28 1.35
C VAL A 33 14.59 -6.00 0.61
N GLU A 34 13.58 -6.08 -0.24
CA GLU A 34 13.07 -4.97 -1.06
C GLU A 34 11.74 -4.42 -0.49
N ALA A 35 11.74 -4.04 0.79
CA ALA A 35 10.53 -3.59 1.49
C ALA A 35 9.86 -2.35 0.86
N ILE A 36 10.66 -1.40 0.36
CA ILE A 36 10.13 -0.22 -0.35
C ILE A 36 9.41 -0.65 -1.62
N LEU A 37 10.00 -1.55 -2.41
CA LEU A 37 9.38 -2.05 -3.63
C LEU A 37 8.10 -2.85 -3.35
N ALA A 38 8.09 -3.67 -2.29
CA ALA A 38 6.88 -4.36 -1.83
C ALA A 38 5.74 -3.36 -1.55
N PHE A 39 6.06 -2.29 -0.82
CA PHE A 39 5.10 -1.25 -0.44
C PHE A 39 4.61 -0.44 -1.64
N GLU A 40 5.52 0.01 -2.51
CA GLU A 40 5.16 0.78 -3.71
C GLU A 40 4.31 -0.05 -4.68
N THR A 41 4.66 -1.34 -4.86
CA THR A 41 3.89 -2.27 -5.70
C THR A 41 2.46 -2.45 -5.18
N LEU A 42 2.27 -2.56 -3.85
CA LEU A 42 0.92 -2.60 -3.26
C LEU A 42 0.14 -1.31 -3.52
N CYS A 43 0.78 -0.14 -3.41
CA CYS A 43 0.14 1.14 -3.71
C CYS A 43 -0.25 1.27 -5.18
N ASP A 44 0.62 0.81 -6.08
CA ASP A 44 0.36 0.77 -7.52
C ASP A 44 -0.81 -0.17 -7.82
N TYR A 45 -0.89 -1.34 -7.19
CA TYR A 45 -2.04 -2.24 -7.33
C TYR A 45 -3.35 -1.66 -6.77
N ILE A 46 -3.31 -0.91 -5.66
CA ILE A 46 -4.48 -0.19 -5.18
C ILE A 46 -4.99 0.80 -6.25
N ALA A 47 -4.07 1.53 -6.89
CA ALA A 47 -4.40 2.49 -7.92
C ALA A 47 -4.96 1.83 -9.19
N ASP A 48 -4.24 0.83 -9.72
CA ASP A 48 -4.55 0.15 -10.99
C ASP A 48 -5.89 -0.60 -10.94
N TYR A 49 -6.22 -1.18 -9.77
CA TYR A 49 -7.45 -1.93 -9.56
C TYR A 49 -8.55 -1.10 -8.88
N ASN A 50 -8.33 0.21 -8.72
CA ASN A 50 -9.26 1.16 -8.12
C ASN A 50 -9.82 0.66 -6.77
N VAL A 51 -8.94 0.11 -5.93
CA VAL A 51 -9.31 -0.44 -4.63
C VAL A 51 -9.72 0.68 -3.70
N LYS A 52 -10.96 0.63 -3.21
CA LYS A 52 -11.46 1.61 -2.25
C LYS A 52 -10.82 1.40 -0.88
N LEU A 53 -9.98 2.36 -0.48
CA LEU A 53 -9.39 2.41 0.85
C LEU A 53 -10.36 3.05 1.85
N ARG A 54 -10.28 2.61 3.10
CA ARG A 54 -10.79 3.37 4.24
C ARG A 54 -9.76 4.42 4.66
N LYS A 55 -10.23 5.43 5.40
CA LYS A 55 -9.37 6.52 5.89
C LYS A 55 -8.20 6.00 6.75
N ASP A 56 -8.45 5.05 7.64
CA ASP A 56 -7.42 4.43 8.49
C ASP A 56 -6.35 3.68 7.68
N GLU A 57 -6.73 3.09 6.55
CA GLU A 57 -5.81 2.38 5.65
C GLU A 57 -4.92 3.37 4.89
N TYR A 58 -5.52 4.44 4.40
CA TYR A 58 -4.79 5.51 3.75
C TYR A 58 -3.80 6.21 4.69
N GLU A 59 -4.22 6.51 5.93
CA GLU A 59 -3.33 7.09 6.94
C GLU A 59 -2.13 6.16 7.24
N LYS A 60 -2.35 4.84 7.29
CA LYS A 60 -1.24 3.87 7.42
C LYS A 60 -0.28 3.96 6.24
N ILE A 61 -0.78 4.02 5.01
CA ILE A 61 0.06 4.15 3.80
C ILE A 61 0.93 5.42 3.89
N ILE A 62 0.34 6.57 4.24
CA ILE A 62 1.10 7.83 4.36
C ILE A 62 2.16 7.75 5.47
N ASN A 63 1.82 7.16 6.61
CA ASN A 63 2.78 6.96 7.69
C ASN A 63 3.93 6.04 7.27
N THR A 64 3.65 4.96 6.53
CA THR A 64 4.68 4.04 6.02
C THR A 64 5.57 4.71 4.98
N ALA A 65 5.01 5.46 4.03
CA ALA A 65 5.78 6.23 3.05
C ALA A 65 6.71 7.25 3.75
N THR A 66 6.20 7.92 4.78
CA THR A 66 6.99 8.87 5.59
C THR A 66 8.13 8.17 6.35
N LYS A 67 7.90 6.98 6.93
CA LYS A 67 8.95 6.18 7.59
C LYS A 67 10.08 5.79 6.63
N PHE A 68 9.75 5.54 5.37
CA PHE A 68 10.74 5.27 4.33
C PHE A 68 11.41 6.54 3.77
N GLY A 69 10.97 7.73 4.17
CA GLY A 69 11.48 8.99 3.62
C GLY A 69 11.06 9.25 2.18
N LEU A 70 9.96 8.63 1.73
CA LEU A 70 9.44 8.77 0.38
C LEU A 70 8.69 10.11 0.23
N SER A 71 8.74 10.68 -0.96
CA SER A 71 7.96 11.87 -1.29
C SER A 71 6.49 11.50 -1.48
N ILE A 72 5.59 12.26 -0.87
CA ILE A 72 4.14 12.05 -1.03
C ILE A 72 3.70 12.67 -2.37
N ASP A 73 3.79 11.87 -3.44
CA ASP A 73 3.52 12.29 -4.81
C ASP A 73 2.18 11.72 -5.35
N ILE A 74 2.06 11.64 -6.68
CA ILE A 74 0.86 11.15 -7.34
C ILE A 74 0.50 9.72 -6.93
N ARG A 75 1.47 8.83 -6.66
CA ARG A 75 1.21 7.44 -6.26
C ARG A 75 0.36 7.38 -5.01
N TYR A 76 0.73 8.18 -4.00
CA TYR A 76 0.02 8.20 -2.72
C TYR A 76 -1.23 9.08 -2.80
N THR A 77 -1.15 10.25 -3.43
CA THR A 77 -2.30 11.15 -3.49
C THR A 77 -3.43 10.64 -4.39
N TYR A 78 -3.17 9.77 -5.36
CA TYR A 78 -4.19 9.20 -6.26
C TYR A 78 -5.12 8.24 -5.52
N ILE A 79 -4.57 7.44 -4.61
CA ILE A 79 -5.32 6.43 -3.85
C ILE A 79 -5.99 7.00 -2.59
N ASN A 80 -5.96 8.32 -2.38
CA ASN A 80 -6.62 8.98 -1.26
C ASN A 80 -8.16 8.82 -1.37
N PRO A 81 -8.83 8.18 -0.40
CA PRO A 81 -10.28 7.97 -0.45
C PRO A 81 -11.10 9.27 -0.37
N GLU A 82 -10.51 10.37 0.09
CA GLU A 82 -11.16 11.69 0.18
C GLU A 82 -10.99 12.53 -1.11
N ARG A 83 -10.17 12.08 -2.09
CA ARG A 83 -9.88 12.84 -3.32
C ARG A 83 -11.10 13.06 -4.23
N HIS A 84 -12.13 12.23 -4.12
CA HIS A 84 -13.32 12.25 -4.98
C HIS A 84 -14.61 12.67 -4.26
N GLN A 85 -14.52 13.36 -3.12
CA GLN A 85 -15.71 13.81 -2.36
C GLN A 85 -16.30 15.16 -2.80
N ASN A 86 -16.08 15.60 -4.05
CA ASN A 86 -16.69 16.80 -4.62
C ASN A 86 -17.69 16.46 -5.73
#